data_AF-D2S375-F1
#
_entry.id   AF-D2S375-F1
#
_cell.length_a   1.000
_cell.length_b   1.000
_cell.length_c   1.000
_cell.angle_alpha   90.00
_cell.angle_beta   90.00
_cell.angle_gamma   90.00
#
_symmetry.space_group_name_H-M   'P 1'
#
loop_
_entity.id
_entity.type
_entity.pdbx_description
1 polymer ?
#
loop_
_entity_poly.entity_id
_entity_poly.type
_entity_poly.pdbx_seq_one_letter_code
_entity_poly.pdbx_strand_id
1 'polypeptide(L)'
;MTNDRDRPTLPSDLDRDAREALARLEDRDADDLRAIAAYLEELAEWTESAADDSDERAETDPAASDRSGDAGDEIGDDHEYPKDVPDRATVTVKEIAGTTYYYYQWRDGDRIESKTVQRKNGSW
;
A
#
# COMPACT_ATOMS: atom_id res chain seq x y z
N MET A 1 28.72 30.00 -25.14
CA MET A 1 28.63 28.53 -25.14
C MET A 1 27.90 28.11 -23.88
N THR A 2 26.63 27.74 -23.98
CA THR A 2 25.92 27.14 -22.84
C THR A 2 26.45 25.72 -22.64
N ASN A 3 26.78 25.40 -21.40
CA ASN A 3 27.53 24.20 -21.01
C ASN A 3 26.61 22.97 -21.02
N ASP A 4 26.12 22.57 -22.20
CA ASP A 4 25.19 21.45 -22.41
C ASP A 4 25.83 20.06 -22.12
N ARG A 5 27.14 20.04 -21.83
CA ARG A 5 27.94 18.82 -21.70
C ARG A 5 27.82 18.06 -20.38
N ASP A 6 27.20 18.65 -19.35
CA ASP A 6 27.08 18.05 -18.01
C ASP A 6 25.64 17.64 -17.66
N ARG A 7 24.71 17.73 -18.63
CA ARG A 7 23.32 17.33 -18.37
C ARG A 7 23.25 15.80 -18.23
N PRO A 8 22.70 15.28 -17.12
CA PRO A 8 22.52 13.85 -16.96
C PRO A 8 21.60 13.27 -18.04
N THR A 9 21.96 12.11 -18.57
CA THR A 9 21.18 11.41 -19.59
C THR A 9 20.05 10.62 -18.92
N LEU A 10 18.84 10.72 -19.47
CA LEU A 10 17.69 9.94 -19.01
C LEU A 10 17.93 8.43 -19.20
N PRO A 11 17.60 7.57 -18.21
CA PRO A 11 17.71 6.12 -18.37
C PRO A 11 16.84 5.59 -19.51
N SER A 12 17.41 4.70 -20.32
CA SER A 12 16.74 4.08 -21.48
C SER A 12 15.69 3.04 -21.12
N ASP A 13 15.69 2.53 -19.90
CA ASP A 13 14.86 1.39 -19.49
C ASP A 13 13.52 1.83 -18.89
N LEU A 14 13.31 3.14 -18.70
CA LEU A 14 12.05 3.68 -18.19
C LEU A 14 10.94 3.61 -19.25
N ASP A 15 9.68 3.47 -18.83
CA ASP A 15 8.54 3.59 -19.75
C ASP A 15 8.29 5.04 -20.20
N ARG A 16 7.41 5.21 -21.19
CA ARG A 16 7.07 6.53 -21.74
C ARG A 16 6.56 7.49 -20.66
N ASP A 17 5.65 7.03 -19.81
CA ASP A 17 5.07 7.84 -18.75
C ASP A 17 6.09 8.28 -17.70
N ALA A 18 7.02 7.39 -17.31
CA ALA A 18 8.11 7.70 -16.39
C ALA A 18 9.05 8.77 -16.97
N ARG A 19 9.38 8.68 -18.27
CA ARG A 19 10.18 9.71 -18.95
C ARG A 19 9.46 11.06 -19.00
N GLU A 20 8.16 11.06 -19.27
CA GLU A 20 7.37 12.30 -19.26
C GLU A 20 7.27 12.91 -17.85
N ALA A 21 7.23 12.09 -16.80
CA ALA A 21 7.28 12.58 -15.42
C ALA A 21 8.63 13.25 -15.13
N LEU A 22 9.75 12.63 -15.50
CA LEU A 22 11.08 13.22 -15.33
C LEU A 22 11.24 14.53 -16.10
N ALA A 23 10.71 14.63 -17.32
CA ALA A 23 10.72 15.86 -18.10
C ALA A 23 10.04 17.04 -17.39
N ARG A 24 8.98 16.78 -16.60
CA ARG A 24 8.29 17.81 -15.80
C ARG A 24 9.08 18.26 -14.57
N LEU A 25 10.05 17.46 -14.13
CA LEU A 25 10.92 17.77 -13.00
C LEU A 25 12.13 18.62 -13.41
N GLU A 26 12.46 18.69 -14.71
CA GLU A 26 13.65 19.41 -15.20
C GLU A 26 13.64 20.91 -14.90
N ASP A 27 12.45 21.49 -14.69
CA ASP A 27 12.28 22.92 -14.38
C ASP A 27 12.31 23.21 -12.86
N ARG A 28 12.48 22.18 -12.02
CA ARG A 28 12.48 22.30 -10.55
C ARG A 28 13.85 22.68 -10.00
N ASP A 29 13.84 23.34 -8.86
CA ASP A 29 15.05 23.68 -8.12
C ASP A 29 15.74 22.44 -7.54
N ALA A 30 17.04 22.56 -7.27
CA ALA A 30 17.87 21.45 -6.80
C ALA A 30 17.44 20.90 -5.42
N ASP A 31 16.77 21.70 -4.59
CA ASP A 31 16.25 21.25 -3.29
C ASP A 31 15.06 20.30 -3.48
N ASP A 32 14.07 20.71 -4.29
CA ASP A 32 12.92 19.89 -4.68
C ASP A 32 13.38 18.56 -5.32
N LEU A 33 14.34 18.62 -6.24
CA LEU A 33 14.89 17.42 -6.90
C LEU A 33 15.51 16.44 -5.89
N ARG A 34 16.20 16.94 -4.86
CA ARG A 34 16.77 16.09 -3.79
C ARG A 34 15.68 15.51 -2.89
N ALA A 35 14.66 16.30 -2.55
CA ALA A 35 13.54 15.82 -1.75
C ALA A 35 12.76 14.70 -2.47
N ILE A 36 12.52 14.86 -3.78
CA ILE A 36 11.87 13.85 -4.61
C ILE A 36 12.74 12.59 -4.70
N ALA A 37 14.06 12.73 -4.90
CA ALA A 37 14.97 11.59 -4.95
C ALA A 37 14.96 10.79 -3.64
N ALA A 38 14.99 11.47 -2.49
CA ALA A 38 14.91 10.81 -1.18
C ALA A 38 13.59 10.04 -1.01
N TYR A 39 12.46 10.64 -1.39
CA TYR A 39 11.17 9.97 -1.35
C TYR A 39 11.10 8.75 -2.28
N LEU A 40 11.66 8.84 -3.49
CA LEU A 40 11.70 7.72 -4.44
C LEU A 40 12.55 6.56 -3.92
N GLU A 41 13.62 6.84 -3.17
CA GLU A 41 14.42 5.81 -2.50
C GLU A 41 13.60 5.11 -1.40
N GLU A 42 12.94 5.86 -0.52
CA GLU A 42 12.06 5.29 0.52
C GLU A 42 10.92 4.45 -0.10
N LEU A 43 10.39 4.90 -1.25
CA LEU A 43 9.37 4.17 -1.99
C LEU A 43 9.90 2.85 -2.58
N ALA A 44 11.15 2.83 -3.04
CA ALA A 44 11.80 1.61 -3.54
C ALA A 44 11.98 0.60 -2.40
N GLU A 45 12.54 1.02 -1.26
CA GLU A 45 12.71 0.18 -0.06
C GLU A 45 11.37 -0.40 0.42
N TRP A 46 10.32 0.42 0.45
CA TRP A 46 8.97 -0.04 0.81
C TRP A 46 8.42 -1.06 -0.19
N THR A 47 8.63 -0.85 -1.49
CA THR A 47 8.14 -1.74 -2.55
C THR A 47 8.87 -3.09 -2.53
N GLU A 48 10.18 -3.09 -2.28
CA GLU A 48 10.99 -4.29 -2.13
C GLU A 48 10.60 -5.08 -0.87
N SER A 49 10.43 -4.40 0.26
CA SER A 49 9.94 -5.04 1.50
C SER A 49 8.54 -5.62 1.34
N ALA A 50 7.64 -4.93 0.64
CA ALA A 50 6.30 -5.45 0.36
C ALA A 50 6.31 -6.65 -0.59
N ALA A 51 7.30 -6.76 -1.48
CA ALA A 51 7.49 -7.90 -2.36
C ALA A 51 8.04 -9.12 -1.59
N ASP A 52 9.01 -8.93 -0.70
CA ASP A 52 9.60 -9.97 0.15
C ASP A 52 8.54 -10.61 1.09
N ASP A 53 7.70 -9.77 1.72
CA ASP A 53 6.57 -10.19 2.57
C ASP A 53 5.48 -10.95 1.77
N SER A 54 5.45 -10.78 0.45
CA SER A 54 4.55 -11.50 -0.46
C SER A 54 5.11 -12.83 -0.95
N ASP A 55 6.44 -12.95 -1.08
CA ASP A 55 7.14 -14.17 -1.50
C ASP A 55 7.28 -15.16 -0.31
N GLU A 56 7.56 -14.68 0.90
CA GLU A 56 7.59 -15.52 2.13
C GLU A 56 6.22 -16.14 2.47
N ARG A 57 5.11 -15.51 2.05
CA ARG A 57 3.75 -16.08 2.17
C ARG A 57 3.35 -17.01 1.03
N ALA A 58 4.15 -17.10 -0.05
CA ALA A 58 3.88 -18.02 -1.16
C ALA A 58 4.49 -19.41 -0.94
N GLU A 59 5.58 -19.52 -0.17
CA GLU A 59 6.23 -20.81 0.14
C GLU A 59 5.66 -21.52 1.38
N THR A 60 4.63 -20.94 2.02
CA THR A 60 3.94 -21.50 3.20
C THR A 60 2.48 -21.87 2.95
N ASP A 61 2.09 -22.22 1.72
CA ASP A 61 0.81 -22.89 1.47
C ASP A 61 0.97 -24.25 0.76
N PRO A 62 1.08 -25.34 1.54
CA PRO A 62 0.63 -26.64 1.10
C PRO A 62 -0.63 -27.04 1.86
N ALA A 63 -1.68 -26.20 1.95
CA ALA A 63 -3.03 -26.64 2.33
C ALA A 63 -4.08 -25.51 2.37
N ALA A 64 -4.60 -25.11 1.22
CA ALA A 64 -5.97 -24.60 1.16
C ALA A 64 -6.73 -25.12 -0.07
N SER A 65 -6.57 -26.41 -0.36
CA SER A 65 -7.60 -27.16 -1.07
C SER A 65 -8.67 -27.56 -0.05
N ASP A 66 -9.89 -27.05 -0.25
CA ASP A 66 -11.13 -27.50 0.39
C ASP A 66 -11.28 -27.19 1.90
N ARG A 67 -11.82 -26.01 2.21
CA ARG A 67 -12.82 -25.91 3.28
C ARG A 67 -13.76 -24.74 3.06
N SER A 68 -14.89 -25.05 2.44
CA SER A 68 -16.14 -24.40 2.83
C SER A 68 -16.38 -24.75 4.30
N GLY A 69 -16.36 -23.77 5.21
CA GLY A 69 -16.63 -24.02 6.62
C GLY A 69 -16.23 -22.85 7.50
N ASP A 70 -17.22 -21.99 7.79
CA ASP A 70 -17.51 -21.49 9.14
C ASP A 70 -16.37 -21.64 10.16
N ALA A 71 -15.63 -20.56 10.40
CA ALA A 71 -14.82 -20.38 11.59
C ALA A 71 -14.59 -18.88 11.77
N GLY A 72 -15.46 -18.27 12.57
CA GLY A 72 -15.14 -17.02 13.22
C GLY A 72 -13.89 -17.22 14.07
N ASP A 73 -12.81 -16.54 13.68
CA ASP A 73 -11.71 -16.29 14.60
C ASP A 73 -12.13 -15.08 15.45
N GLU A 74 -12.21 -15.33 16.75
CA GLU A 74 -12.64 -14.44 17.80
C GLU A 74 -11.67 -13.24 17.88
N ILE A 75 -11.88 -12.27 16.99
CA ILE A 75 -11.35 -10.92 17.14
C ILE A 75 -11.97 -10.41 18.43
N GLY A 76 -11.17 -10.43 19.50
CA GLY A 76 -11.57 -10.12 20.87
C GLY A 76 -12.54 -8.95 20.97
N ASP A 77 -13.40 -9.05 21.97
CA ASP A 77 -14.67 -8.36 22.21
C ASP A 77 -14.60 -6.80 22.29
N ASP A 78 -13.47 -6.21 21.92
CA ASP A 78 -13.13 -4.79 22.01
C ASP A 78 -12.92 -4.12 20.63
N HIS A 79 -13.22 -4.82 19.53
CA HIS A 79 -13.26 -4.18 18.22
C HIS A 79 -14.61 -3.49 17.99
N GLU A 80 -14.68 -2.20 18.35
CA GLU A 80 -15.84 -1.36 18.04
C GLU A 80 -16.04 -1.29 16.51
N TYR A 81 -17.04 -2.03 16.00
CA TYR A 81 -17.45 -1.95 14.60
C TYR A 81 -18.07 -0.58 14.34
N PRO A 82 -17.72 0.10 13.25
CA PRO A 82 -18.38 1.34 12.89
C PRO A 82 -19.88 1.10 12.68
N LYS A 83 -20.74 2.04 13.09
CA LYS A 83 -22.22 1.97 12.98
C LYS A 83 -22.80 1.61 11.60
N ASP A 84 -22.00 1.71 10.53
CA ASP A 84 -22.41 1.38 9.16
C ASP A 84 -21.80 0.07 8.64
N VAL A 85 -21.18 -0.73 9.53
CA VAL A 85 -20.58 -2.03 9.21
C VAL A 85 -21.36 -3.10 9.99
N PRO A 86 -21.86 -4.15 9.31
CA PRO A 86 -22.55 -5.23 10.00
C PRO A 86 -21.54 -6.16 10.69
N ASP A 87 -21.95 -6.79 11.79
CA ASP A 87 -21.10 -7.72 12.57
C ASP A 87 -20.62 -8.95 11.78
N ARG A 88 -21.27 -9.26 10.66
CA ARG A 88 -20.87 -10.32 9.71
C ARG A 88 -19.72 -9.91 8.77
N ALA A 89 -19.20 -8.70 8.89
CA ALA A 89 -18.14 -8.23 8.02
C ALA A 89 -16.81 -8.93 8.34
N THR A 90 -16.13 -9.40 7.31
CA THR A 90 -14.73 -9.84 7.42
C THR A 90 -13.85 -8.61 7.63
N VAL A 91 -13.01 -8.65 8.65
CA VAL A 91 -12.09 -7.56 8.99
C VAL A 91 -10.67 -7.97 8.62
N THR A 92 -9.98 -7.13 7.86
CA THR A 92 -8.54 -7.23 7.60
C THR A 92 -7.84 -6.03 8.21
N VAL A 93 -6.83 -6.26 9.03
CA VAL A 93 -6.04 -5.21 9.67
C VAL A 93 -4.70 -5.08 8.95
N LYS A 94 -4.28 -3.86 8.60
CA LYS A 94 -2.97 -3.56 8.02
C LYS A 94 -2.34 -2.38 8.75
N GLU A 95 -1.09 -2.48 9.14
CA GLU A 95 -0.35 -1.35 9.69
C GLU A 95 0.59 -0.77 8.63
N ILE A 96 0.51 0.54 8.39
CA ILE A 96 1.35 1.24 7.43
C ILE A 96 1.82 2.55 8.08
N ALA A 97 3.14 2.71 8.23
CA ALA A 97 3.77 3.91 8.83
C ALA A 97 3.17 4.29 10.20
N GLY A 98 2.93 3.32 11.08
CA GLY A 98 2.35 3.53 12.42
C GLY A 98 0.86 3.90 12.42
N THR A 99 0.18 3.79 11.27
CA THR A 99 -1.27 3.92 11.14
C THR A 99 -1.88 2.56 10.88
N THR A 100 -2.84 2.16 11.70
CA THR A 100 -3.56 0.90 11.57
C THR A 100 -4.81 1.10 10.72
N TYR A 101 -4.93 0.37 9.63
CA TYR A 101 -6.05 0.36 8.71
C TYR A 101 -6.87 -0.89 8.91
N TYR A 102 -8.16 -0.71 9.15
CA TYR A 102 -9.16 -1.75 9.25
C TYR A 102 -10.00 -1.75 7.98
N TYR A 103 -9.96 -2.84 7.25
CA TYR A 103 -10.74 -3.08 6.05
C TYR A 103 -11.87 -4.02 6.42
N TYR A 104 -13.09 -3.52 6.40
CA TYR A 104 -14.30 -4.27 6.62
C TYR A 104 -14.89 -4.61 5.26
N GLN A 105 -15.18 -5.88 5.01
CA GLN A 105 -15.85 -6.32 3.79
C GLN A 105 -17.03 -7.21 4.15
N TRP A 106 -18.19 -6.94 3.57
CA TRP A 106 -19.37 -7.77 3.77
C TRP A 106 -20.17 -7.91 2.48
N ARG A 107 -21.04 -8.91 2.43
CA ARG A 107 -22.03 -9.03 1.36
C ARG A 107 -23.35 -8.42 1.79
N ASP A 108 -23.93 -7.65 0.89
CA ASP A 108 -25.31 -7.18 0.97
C ASP A 108 -26.08 -7.69 -0.25
N GLY A 109 -26.76 -8.82 -0.09
CA GLY A 109 -27.34 -9.57 -1.20
C GLY A 109 -26.26 -10.06 -2.17
N ASP A 110 -26.39 -9.67 -3.43
CA ASP A 110 -25.42 -9.98 -4.51
C ASP A 110 -24.27 -8.97 -4.61
N ARG A 111 -24.26 -7.92 -3.79
CA ARG A 111 -23.24 -6.86 -3.84
C ARG A 111 -22.22 -7.05 -2.73
N ILE A 112 -20.96 -6.80 -3.08
CA ILE A 112 -19.86 -6.76 -2.11
C ILE A 112 -19.67 -5.31 -1.71
N GLU A 113 -19.80 -5.04 -0.41
CA GLU A 113 -19.60 -3.73 0.20
C GLU A 113 -18.30 -3.74 1.00
N SER A 114 -17.64 -2.58 1.05
CA SER A 114 -16.40 -2.42 1.82
C SER A 114 -16.34 -1.07 2.53
N LYS A 115 -15.68 -1.06 3.69
CA LYS A 115 -15.39 0.15 4.45
C LYS A 115 -13.96 0.10 4.97
N THR A 116 -13.24 1.19 4.81
CA THR A 116 -11.89 1.34 5.37
C THR A 116 -11.93 2.35 6.51
N VAL A 117 -11.38 1.97 7.64
CA VAL A 117 -11.22 2.84 8.82
C VAL A 117 -9.75 2.89 9.16
N GLN A 118 -9.18 4.08 9.22
CA GLN A 118 -7.83 4.26 9.75
C GLN A 118 -7.92 4.64 11.24
N ARG A 119 -7.17 3.94 12.08
CA ARG A 119 -6.88 4.32 13.46
C ARG A 119 -5.41 4.68 13.51
N LYS A 120 -5.10 5.93 13.82
CA LYS A 120 -3.71 6.29 14.17
C LYS A 120 -3.44 5.76 15.56
N ASN A 121 -2.33 5.05 15.75
CA ASN A 121 -1.89 4.68 17.07
C ASN A 121 -1.55 5.97 17.84
N GLY A 122 -2.51 6.42 18.66
CA GLY A 122 -2.45 7.66 19.42
C GLY A 122 -3.52 8.67 19.05
N SER A 123 -4.74 8.48 19.57
CA SER A 123 -5.41 9.47 20.43
C SER A 123 -6.80 8.97 20.86
N TRP A 124 -6.90 8.68 22.18
CA TRP A 124 -8.07 8.59 23.09
C TRP A 124 -9.43 8.11 22.58
#